data_AF-A0A2W0CK49-F1
#
_entry.id   AF-A0A2W0CK49-F1
#
_cell.length_a   1.000
_cell.length_b   1.000
_cell.length_c   1.000
_cell.angle_alpha   90.00
_cell.angle_beta   90.00
_cell.angle_gamma   90.00
#
_symmetry.space_group_name_H-M   'P 1'
#
loop_
_entity.id
_entity.type
_entity.pdbx_description
1 polymer ?
#
loop_
_entity_poly.entity_id
_entity_poly.type
_entity_poly.pdbx_seq_one_letter_code
_entity_poly.pdbx_strand_id
1 'polypeptide(L)'
;MKNAKVAYSLFFFNAVYLITLLGYPVVLMLCVFMFDAPTSHDYVSNYITVYIMASYPVAVLLSLSCWFFYHVRKFKWALVIGNLLLFWVAAIILVGIASSFVSF
;
A
#
# COMPACT_ATOMS: atom_id res chain seq x y z
N MET A 1 27.17 16.15 -4.95
CA MET A 1 27.21 14.83 -4.28
C MET A 1 25.78 14.31 -4.15
N LYS A 2 25.54 13.01 -4.40
CA LYS A 2 24.21 12.41 -4.16
C LYS A 2 23.92 12.45 -2.66
N ASN A 3 22.70 12.77 -2.26
CA ASN A 3 22.35 12.92 -0.85
C ASN A 3 22.28 11.53 -0.18
N ALA A 4 23.28 11.22 0.64
CA ALA A 4 23.37 9.92 1.32
C ALA A 4 22.21 9.69 2.30
N LYS A 5 21.76 10.74 3.00
CA LYS A 5 20.62 10.64 3.94
C LYS A 5 19.34 10.19 3.22
N VAL A 6 19.10 10.73 2.02
CA VAL A 6 17.95 10.34 1.20
C VAL A 6 18.07 8.90 0.71
N ALA A 7 19.27 8.45 0.29
CA ALA A 7 19.47 7.05 -0.10
C ALA A 7 19.17 6.08 1.04
N TYR A 8 19.69 6.34 2.24
CA TYR A 8 19.41 5.49 3.42
C TYR A 8 17.91 5.40 3.72
N SER A 9 17.21 6.54 3.67
CA SER A 9 15.76 6.57 3.87
C SER A 9 15.01 5.77 2.81
N LEU A 10 15.32 5.96 1.52
CA LEU A 10 14.67 5.20 0.44
C LEU A 10 14.94 3.70 0.53
N PHE A 11 16.15 3.32 0.94
CA PHE A 11 16.50 1.92 1.14
C PHE A 11 15.72 1.31 2.30
N PHE A 12 15.66 2.01 3.44
CA PHE A 12 14.90 1.57 4.60
C PHE A 12 13.41 1.38 4.27
N PHE A 13 12.77 2.39 3.65
CA PHE A 13 11.34 2.30 3.31
C PHE A 13 11.06 1.18 2.29
N ASN A 14 11.84 1.08 1.22
CA ASN A 14 11.65 0.02 0.24
C ASN A 14 11.90 -1.38 0.85
N ALA A 15 12.85 -1.53 1.76
CA ALA A 15 13.08 -2.80 2.46
C ALA A 15 11.86 -3.19 3.32
N VAL A 16 11.32 -2.24 4.09
CA VAL A 16 10.10 -2.47 4.88
C VAL A 16 8.93 -2.86 3.97
N TYR A 17 8.74 -2.16 2.86
CA TYR A 17 7.62 -2.42 1.94
C TYR A 17 7.73 -3.76 1.20
N LEU A 18 8.95 -4.21 0.91
CA LEU A 18 9.19 -5.54 0.35
C LEU A 18 8.92 -6.64 1.39
N ILE A 19 9.27 -6.42 2.65
CA ILE A 19 8.97 -7.38 3.73
C ILE A 19 7.45 -7.52 3.90
N THR A 20 6.70 -6.42 3.89
CA THR A 20 5.25 -6.47 4.01
C THR A 20 4.58 -7.12 2.80
N LEU A 21 5.20 -7.06 1.61
CA LEU A 21 4.76 -7.82 0.44
C LEU A 21 4.83 -9.35 0.65
N LEU A 22 5.72 -9.85 1.51
CA LEU A 22 5.79 -11.29 1.83
C LEU A 22 4.51 -11.78 2.55
N GLY A 23 3.85 -10.90 3.30
CA GLY A 23 2.56 -11.20 3.94
C GLY A 23 1.36 -11.14 2.99
N TYR A 24 1.55 -10.60 1.79
CA TYR A 24 0.47 -10.37 0.84
C TYR A 24 -0.29 -11.63 0.40
N PRO A 25 0.33 -12.81 0.20
CA PRO A 25 -0.40 -14.04 -0.12
C PRO A 25 -1.46 -14.40 0.93
N VAL A 26 -1.20 -14.13 2.21
CA VAL A 26 -2.17 -14.35 3.29
C VAL A 26 -3.34 -13.39 3.17
N VAL A 27 -3.07 -12.11 2.86
CA VAL A 27 -4.12 -11.10 2.64
C VAL A 27 -5.00 -11.48 1.45
N LEU A 28 -4.39 -11.94 0.36
CA LEU A 28 -5.13 -12.36 -0.83
C LEU A 28 -6.01 -13.58 -0.54
N MET A 29 -5.50 -14.56 0.23
CA MET A 29 -6.28 -15.69 0.73
C MET A 29 -7.49 -15.22 1.55
N LEU A 30 -7.29 -14.30 2.50
CA LEU A 30 -8.39 -13.73 3.29
C LEU A 30 -9.44 -13.04 2.41
N CYS A 31 -9.01 -12.26 1.41
CA CYS A 31 -9.89 -11.60 0.45
C CYS A 31 -10.76 -12.60 -0.34
N VAL A 32 -10.22 -13.77 -0.71
CA VAL A 32 -11.00 -14.82 -1.39
C VAL A 32 -12.09 -15.37 -0.47
N PHE A 33 -11.76 -15.64 0.79
CA PHE A 33 -12.73 -16.18 1.77
C PHE A 33 -13.79 -15.17 2.25
N MET A 34 -13.62 -13.86 1.99
CA MET A 34 -14.65 -12.86 2.34
C MET A 34 -15.99 -13.11 1.62
N PHE A 35 -15.97 -13.72 0.44
CA PHE A 35 -17.20 -14.01 -0.32
C PHE A 35 -17.93 -15.27 0.17
N ASP A 36 -17.25 -16.14 0.91
CA ASP A 36 -17.82 -17.37 1.48
C ASP A 36 -18.38 -17.16 2.90
N ALA A 37 -18.23 -15.97 3.48
CA ALA A 37 -18.73 -15.66 4.81
C ALA A 37 -20.28 -15.57 4.85
N PRO A 38 -20.95 -15.97 5.94
CA PRO A 38 -22.41 -15.84 6.08
C PRO A 38 -22.93 -14.40 5.93
N THR A 39 -22.07 -13.41 6.16
CA THR A 39 -22.32 -11.97 6.03
C THR A 39 -22.04 -11.42 4.62
N SER A 40 -21.80 -12.27 3.62
CA SER A 40 -21.42 -11.88 2.25
C SER A 40 -22.51 -11.16 1.44
N HIS A 41 -23.68 -10.90 2.04
CA HIS A 41 -24.82 -10.26 1.39
C HIS A 41 -24.53 -8.80 0.99
N ASP A 42 -23.54 -8.17 1.63
CA ASP A 42 -23.05 -6.84 1.24
C ASP A 42 -21.90 -6.94 0.23
N TYR A 43 -22.27 -7.19 -1.03
CA TYR A 43 -21.31 -7.39 -2.11
C TYR A 43 -20.45 -6.15 -2.38
N VAL A 44 -21.00 -4.94 -2.23
CA VAL A 44 -20.32 -3.68 -2.61
C VAL A 44 -19.13 -3.43 -1.70
N SER A 45 -19.32 -3.54 -0.38
CA SER A 45 -18.25 -3.36 0.61
C SER A 45 -17.11 -4.38 0.45
N ASN A 46 -17.47 -5.64 0.18
CA ASN A 46 -16.50 -6.71 -0.05
C ASN A 46 -15.67 -6.47 -1.32
N TYR A 47 -16.31 -6.09 -2.44
CA TYR A 47 -15.58 -5.77 -3.66
C TYR A 47 -14.62 -4.58 -3.47
N ILE A 48 -15.06 -3.49 -2.83
CA ILE A 48 -14.20 -2.33 -2.55
C ILE A 48 -12.99 -2.75 -1.73
N THR A 49 -13.19 -3.50 -0.65
CA THR A 49 -12.11 -4.00 0.20
C THR A 49 -11.12 -4.84 -0.60
N VAL A 50 -11.61 -5.78 -1.41
CA VAL A 50 -10.78 -6.66 -2.23
C VAL A 50 -9.99 -5.87 -3.27
N TYR A 51 -10.58 -4.89 -3.95
CA TYR A 51 -9.86 -4.05 -4.91
C TYR A 51 -8.77 -3.19 -4.26
N ILE A 52 -9.04 -2.63 -3.07
CA ILE A 52 -8.04 -1.86 -2.32
C ILE A 52 -6.88 -2.78 -1.93
N MET A 53 -7.16 -3.96 -1.37
CA MET A 53 -6.11 -4.93 -1.02
C MET A 53 -5.37 -5.43 -2.26
N ALA A 54 -6.06 -5.68 -3.38
CA ALA A 54 -5.46 -6.08 -4.65
C ALA A 54 -4.48 -5.03 -5.21
N SER A 55 -4.71 -3.76 -4.94
CA SER A 55 -3.83 -2.67 -5.39
C SER A 55 -2.52 -2.55 -4.57
N TYR A 56 -2.41 -3.23 -3.43
CA TYR A 56 -1.26 -3.13 -2.52
C TYR A 56 0.10 -3.43 -3.18
N PRO A 57 0.28 -4.55 -3.91
CA PRO A 57 1.56 -4.85 -4.56
C PRO A 57 1.97 -3.79 -5.57
N VAL A 58 0.97 -3.20 -6.26
CA VAL A 58 1.22 -2.14 -7.24
C VAL A 58 1.83 -0.93 -6.55
N ALA A 59 1.34 -0.53 -5.37
CA ALA A 59 1.90 0.58 -4.61
C ALA A 59 3.35 0.30 -4.15
N VAL A 60 3.65 -0.93 -3.70
CA VAL A 60 5.02 -1.36 -3.35
C VAL A 60 5.95 -1.30 -4.56
N LEU A 61 5.52 -1.84 -5.71
CA LEU A 61 6.35 -1.84 -6.92
C LEU A 61 6.55 -0.43 -7.46
N LEU A 62 5.53 0.43 -7.41
CA LEU A 62 5.65 1.83 -7.78
C LEU A 62 6.61 2.59 -6.86
N SER A 63 6.70 2.25 -5.57
CA SER A 63 7.66 2.91 -4.67
C SER A 63 9.11 2.68 -5.10
N LEU A 64 9.43 1.54 -5.73
CA LEU A 64 10.77 1.26 -6.27
C LEU A 64 11.16 2.24 -7.40
N SER A 65 10.19 2.84 -8.08
CA SER A 65 10.48 3.89 -9.08
C SER A 65 11.10 5.15 -8.46
N CYS A 66 11.11 5.29 -7.12
CA CYS A 66 11.82 6.36 -6.41
C CYS A 66 13.30 6.45 -6.78
N TRP A 67 13.94 5.32 -7.11
CA TRP A 67 15.35 5.27 -7.47
C TRP A 67 15.62 6.05 -8.75
N PHE A 68 14.73 6.01 -9.73
CA PHE A 68 14.85 6.83 -10.94
C PHE A 68 14.97 8.32 -10.59
N PHE A 69 14.07 8.84 -9.74
CA PHE A 69 14.10 10.23 -9.30
C PHE A 69 15.34 10.57 -8.47
N TYR A 70 15.84 9.61 -7.68
CA TYR A 70 17.10 9.76 -6.93
C TYR A 70 18.30 9.94 -7.88
N HIS A 71 18.37 9.16 -8.96
CA HIS A 71 19.45 9.23 -9.95
C HIS A 71 19.43 10.55 -10.75
N VAL A 72 18.25 11.09 -11.04
CA VAL A 72 18.06 12.40 -11.71
C VAL A 72 18.20 13.58 -10.73
N ARG A 73 18.63 13.34 -9.48
CA ARG A 73 18.81 14.35 -8.41
C ARG A 73 17.51 15.08 -8.01
N LYS A 74 16.33 14.54 -8.35
CA LYS A 74 15.02 15.06 -7.92
C LYS A 74 14.64 14.45 -6.57
N PHE A 75 15.38 14.80 -5.51
CA PHE A 75 15.25 14.16 -4.19
C PHE A 75 13.87 14.32 -3.53
N LYS A 76 13.18 15.46 -3.72
CA LYS A 76 11.81 15.64 -3.22
C LYS A 76 10.86 14.61 -3.82
N TRP A 77 10.91 14.43 -5.14
CA TRP A 77 10.11 13.43 -5.85
C TRP A 77 10.50 12.00 -5.48
N ALA A 78 11.79 11.73 -5.29
CA ALA A 78 12.25 10.43 -4.81
C ALA A 78 11.62 10.09 -3.45
N LEU A 79 11.55 11.04 -2.52
CA LEU A 79 10.89 10.84 -1.22
C LEU A 79 9.38 10.66 -1.35
N VAL A 80 8.71 11.45 -2.19
CA VAL A 80 7.25 11.32 -2.40
C VAL A 80 6.91 9.94 -2.95
N ILE A 81 7.59 9.51 -4.02
CA ILE A 81 7.36 8.21 -4.64
C ILE A 81 7.81 7.07 -3.73
N GLY A 82 8.94 7.23 -3.03
CA GLY A 82 9.43 6.25 -2.07
C GLY A 82 8.55 6.13 -0.82
N ASN A 83 7.61 7.03 -0.61
CA ASN A 83 6.62 6.99 0.48
C ASN A 83 5.19 6.79 -0.01
N LEU A 84 5.00 6.37 -1.27
CA LEU A 84 3.67 6.12 -1.84
C LEU A 84 2.85 5.12 -1.01
N LEU A 85 3.52 4.16 -0.36
CA LEU A 85 2.85 3.20 0.52
C LEU A 85 2.19 3.85 1.74
N LEU A 86 2.73 4.95 2.27
CA LEU A 86 2.10 5.68 3.38
C LEU A 86 0.76 6.28 2.96
N PHE A 87 0.64 6.69 1.69
CA PHE A 87 -0.64 7.13 1.15
C PHE A 87 -1.66 5.98 1.09
N TRP A 88 -1.20 4.78 0.76
CA TRP A 88 -2.05 3.58 0.78
C TRP A 88 -2.49 3.21 2.20
N VAL A 89 -1.59 3.29 3.19
CA VAL A 89 -1.94 3.10 4.61
C VAL A 89 -2.98 4.13 5.07
N ALA A 90 -2.81 5.40 4.69
CA ALA A 90 -3.78 6.45 4.99
C ALA A 90 -5.16 6.16 4.36
N ALA A 91 -5.20 5.62 3.13
CA ALA A 91 -6.44 5.23 2.47
C ALA A 91 -7.18 4.11 3.23
N ILE A 92 -6.46 3.10 3.74
CA ILE A 92 -7.07 2.05 4.59
C ILE A 92 -7.65 2.62 5.86
N ILE A 93 -6.89 3.47 6.55
CA ILE A 93 -7.36 4.09 7.80
C ILE A 93 -8.64 4.88 7.52
N LEU A 94 -8.67 5.64 6.43
CA LEU A 94 -9.83 6.42 6.03
C LEU A 94 -11.04 5.55 5.69
N VAL A 95 -10.84 4.44 4.99
CA VAL A 95 -11.91 3.46 4.71
C VAL A 95 -12.41 2.85 6.01
N GLY A 96 -11.53 2.36 6.89
CA GLY A 96 -11.93 1.78 8.17
C GLY A 96 -12.70 2.75 9.06
N ILE A 97 -12.29 4.02 9.09
CA ILE A 97 -13.03 5.09 9.77
C ILE A 97 -14.40 5.29 9.11
N ALA A 98 -14.48 5.42 7.79
CA ALA A 98 -15.75 5.59 7.09
C ALA A 98 -16.72 4.41 7.34
N SER A 99 -16.22 3.18 7.31
CA SER A 99 -16.98 1.97 7.64
C SER A 99 -17.51 1.97 9.08
N SER A 100 -16.77 2.56 10.02
CA SER A 100 -17.22 2.66 11.43
C SER A 100 -18.34 3.69 11.65
N PHE A 101 -18.47 4.67 10.75
CA PHE A 101 -19.57 5.66 10.79
C PHE A 101 -20.81 5.22 10.01
N VAL A 102 -20.64 4.32 9.03
CA VAL A 102 -21.74 3.73 8.25
C VAL A 102 -21.98 2.31 8.76
N SER A 103 -22.58 2.21 9.94
CA SER A 103 -23.14 0.95 10.44
C SER A 103 -24.37 0.58 9.58
N PHE A 104 -24.26 -0.47 8.77
CA PHE A 104 -25.42 -1.21 8.27
C PHE A 104 -25.85 -2.25 9.30
#